data_AF-A0A976KBW1-F1
#
_entry.id   AF-A0A976KBW1-F1
#
_cell.length_a   1.000
_cell.length_b   1.000
_cell.length_c   1.000
_cell.angle_alpha   90.00
_cell.angle_beta   90.00
_cell.angle_gamma   90.00
#
_symmetry.space_group_name_H-M   'P 1'
#
loop_
_entity.id
_entity.type
_entity.pdbx_description
1 polymer ?
#
loop_
_entity_poly.entity_id
_entity_poly.type
_entity_poly.pdbx_seq_one_letter_code
_entity_poly.pdbx_strand_id
1 'polypeptide(L)' 'MMVDIPDQDERIRAEEAYLRLHRTEPDYTKPLLQVPEEVKGRILALLELLYGEQQAQATYPELERLMRVYWAHKTR' A
#
# COMPACT_ATOMS: atom_id res chain seq x y z
N MET A 1 -10.89 -2.88 -29.88
CA MET A 1 -11.03 -2.00 -28.70
C MET A 1 -9.84 -1.06 -28.70
N MET A 2 -10.08 0.25 -28.82
CA MET A 2 -9.07 1.28 -28.76
C MET A 2 -8.82 1.56 -27.28
N VAL A 3 -7.64 1.18 -26.77
CA VAL A 3 -7.25 1.52 -25.40
C VAL A 3 -6.94 3.01 -25.43
N ASP A 4 -7.73 3.81 -24.73
CA ASP A 4 -7.51 5.25 -24.59
C ASP A 4 -6.27 5.43 -23.73
N ILE A 5 -5.11 5.62 -24.37
CA ILE A 5 -3.84 5.81 -23.67
C ILE A 5 -3.81 7.28 -23.24
N PRO A 6 -3.79 7.58 -21.93
CA PRO A 6 -3.83 8.96 -21.46
C PRO A 6 -2.62 9.74 -21.98
N ASP A 7 -2.88 11.00 -22.32
CA ASP A 7 -1.88 11.94 -22.81
C ASP A 7 -0.74 12.11 -21.78
N GLN A 8 0.48 12.38 -22.24
CA GLN A 8 1.67 12.44 -21.37
C GLN A 8 1.51 13.51 -20.28
N ASP A 9 0.84 14.62 -20.59
CA ASP A 9 0.58 15.70 -19.63
C ASP A 9 -0.45 15.29 -18.56
N GLU A 10 -1.44 14.45 -18.90
CA GLU A 10 -2.38 13.90 -17.92
C GLU A 10 -1.70 12.92 -16.96
N ARG A 11 -0.77 12.11 -17.47
CA ARG A 11 0.03 11.19 -16.65
C ARG A 11 0.90 11.96 -15.65
N ILE A 12 1.59 13.00 -16.10
CA ILE A 12 2.44 13.85 -15.25
C ILE A 12 1.60 14.52 -14.16
N ARG A 13 0.44 15.09 -14.50
CA ARG A 13 -0.45 15.71 -13.49
C ARG A 13 -1.00 14.72 -12.48
N ALA A 14 -1.35 13.51 -12.91
CA ALA A 14 -1.81 12.44 -12.02
C ALA A 14 -0.68 11.99 -11.08
N GLU A 15 0.53 11.87 -11.59
CA GLU A 15 1.72 11.51 -10.80
C GLU A 15 2.10 12.61 -9.80
N GLU A 16 2.09 13.89 -10.20
CA GLU A 16 2.28 15.02 -9.30
C GLU A 16 1.20 15.11 -8.23
N ALA A 17 -0.07 14.88 -8.60
CA ALA A 17 -1.18 14.84 -7.64
C ALA A 17 -1.03 13.66 -6.65
N TYR A 18 -0.58 12.50 -7.12
CA TYR A 18 -0.29 11.33 -6.31
C TYR A 18 0.90 11.57 -5.35
N LEU A 19 1.95 12.25 -5.81
CA LEU A 19 3.07 12.67 -4.99
C LEU A 19 2.65 13.68 -3.93
N ARG A 20 1.72 14.60 -4.21
CA ARG A 20 1.15 15.51 -3.19
C ARG A 20 0.40 14.78 -2.06
N LEU A 21 -0.01 13.52 -2.27
CA LEU A 21 -0.62 12.67 -1.24
C LEU A 21 0.42 11.98 -0.33
N HIS A 22 1.72 12.14 -0.62
CA HIS A 22 2.81 11.50 0.12
C HIS A 22 3.89 12.52 0.50
N ARG A 23 4.36 12.45 1.74
CA ARG A 23 5.54 13.17 2.19
C ARG A 23 6.78 12.48 1.65
N THR A 24 7.76 13.27 1.25
CA THR A 24 9.10 12.77 0.86
C THR A 24 9.80 12.10 2.05
N GLU A 25 9.51 12.55 3.26
CA GLU A 25 10.04 12.03 4.51
C GLU A 25 8.93 11.43 5.38
N PRO A 26 9.22 10.37 6.15
CA PRO A 26 8.25 9.76 7.04
C PRO A 26 7.89 10.71 8.20
N ASP A 27 6.60 10.77 8.54
CA ASP A 27 6.11 11.46 9.72
C ASP A 27 6.14 10.56 10.95
N TYR A 28 7.21 10.64 11.75
CA TYR A 28 7.35 9.88 13.00
C TYR A 28 6.41 10.34 14.13
N THR A 29 5.67 11.44 13.96
CA THR A 29 4.65 11.87 14.93
C THR A 29 3.31 11.17 14.72
N LYS A 30 3.11 10.52 13.56
CA LYS A 30 1.90 9.75 13.30
C LYS A 30 1.86 8.47 14.15
N PRO A 31 0.68 8.09 14.66
CA PRO A 31 0.53 6.78 15.28
C PRO A 31 0.81 5.68 14.25
N LEU A 32 1.41 4.59 14.70
CA LEU A 32 1.62 3.40 13.88
C LEU A 32 0.28 2.92 13.32
N LEU A 33 0.31 2.48 12.05
CA LEU A 33 -0.85 1.86 11.42
C LEU A 33 -1.22 0.60 12.22
N GLN A 34 -2.45 0.58 12.72
CA GLN A 34 -3.09 -0.63 13.24
C GLN A 34 -3.97 -1.20 12.14
N VAL A 35 -3.58 -2.36 11.60
CA VAL A 35 -4.38 -3.04 10.59
C VAL A 35 -5.58 -3.70 11.27
N PRO A 36 -6.83 -3.38 10.89
CA PRO A 36 -8.00 -4.05 11.45
C PRO A 36 -7.95 -5.56 11.21
N GLU A 37 -8.38 -6.36 12.18
CA GLU A 37 -8.28 -7.84 12.08
C GLU A 37 -9.04 -8.40 10.87
N GLU A 38 -10.15 -7.78 10.49
CA GLU A 38 -10.88 -8.12 9.25
C GLU A 38 -10.01 -7.94 8.00
N VAL A 39 -9.29 -6.81 7.91
CA VAL A 39 -8.41 -6.50 6.78
C VAL A 39 -7.21 -7.46 6.76
N LYS A 40 -6.62 -7.72 7.93
CA LYS A 40 -5.57 -8.72 8.09
C LYS A 40 -6.03 -10.11 7.61
N GLY A 41 -7.21 -10.56 8.02
CA GLY A 41 -7.78 -11.84 7.58
C GLY A 41 -7.96 -11.92 6.07
N ARG A 42 -8.42 -10.84 5.43
CA ARG A 42 -8.55 -10.76 3.96
C ARG A 42 -7.19 -10.83 3.26
N ILE A 43 -6.17 -10.14 3.78
CA ILE A 43 -4.81 -10.18 3.22
C ILE A 43 -4.23 -11.59 3.36
N LEU A 44 -4.35 -12.21 4.53
CA LEU A 44 -3.91 -13.57 4.77
C LEU A 44 -4.59 -14.54 3.81
N ALA A 45 -5.92 -14.52 3.68
CA ALA A 45 -6.63 -15.39 2.75
C ALA A 45 -6.13 -15.27 1.29
N LEU A 46 -5.78 -14.06 0.85
CA LEU A 46 -5.18 -13.84 -0.47
C LEU A 46 -3.76 -14.39 -0.57
N LEU A 47 -2.93 -14.19 0.45
CA LEU A 47 -1.58 -14.77 0.51
C LEU A 47 -1.62 -16.30 0.54
N GLU A 48 -2.56 -16.88 1.28
CA GLU A 48 -2.78 -18.33 1.37
C GLU A 48 -3.21 -18.90 0.02
N LEU A 49 -4.12 -18.23 -0.69
CA LEU A 49 -4.53 -18.60 -2.04
C LEU A 49 -3.35 -18.62 -3.02
N LEU A 50 -2.42 -17.67 -2.90
CA LEU A 50 -1.30 -17.52 -3.83
C LEU A 50 -0.09 -18.41 -3.50
N TYR A 51 0.21 -18.59 -2.21
CA TYR A 51 1.48 -19.16 -1.75
C TYR A 51 1.33 -20.32 -0.76
N GLY A 52 0.10 -20.64 -0.35
CA GLY A 52 -0.20 -21.61 0.70
C GLY A 52 -0.09 -21.03 2.11
N GLU A 53 -0.69 -21.74 3.07
CA GLU A 53 -0.82 -21.30 4.47
C GLU A 53 0.49 -20.93 5.14
N GLN A 54 1.48 -21.84 5.08
CA GLN A 54 2.76 -21.63 5.74
C GLN A 54 3.48 -20.37 5.22
N GLN A 55 3.51 -20.18 3.91
CA GLN A 55 4.18 -19.03 3.32
C GLN A 55 3.41 -17.73 3.59
N ALA A 56 2.08 -17.77 3.60
CA ALA A 56 1.25 -16.62 3.95
C ALA A 56 1.53 -16.09 5.36
N GLN A 57 1.53 -17.00 6.36
CA GLN A 57 1.83 -16.66 7.75
C GLN A 57 3.26 -16.14 7.93
N ALA A 58 4.23 -16.71 7.19
CA ALA A 58 5.61 -16.23 7.22
C ALA A 58 5.78 -14.84 6.55
N THR A 59 4.97 -14.52 5.55
CA THR A 59 5.10 -13.30 4.74
C THR A 59 4.37 -12.11 5.35
N TYR A 60 3.21 -12.35 5.98
CA TYR A 60 2.36 -11.29 6.50
C TYR A 60 3.05 -10.28 7.43
N PRO A 61 3.92 -10.68 8.39
CA PRO A 61 4.59 -9.74 9.28
C PRO A 61 5.43 -8.70 8.53
N GLU A 62 6.10 -9.11 7.45
CA GLU A 62 6.93 -8.20 6.66
C GLU A 62 6.07 -7.27 5.79
N LEU A 63 4.98 -7.79 5.22
CA LEU A 63 4.00 -6.97 4.54
C LEU A 63 3.40 -5.90 5.47
N GLU A 64 3.06 -6.28 6.71
CA GLU A 64 2.57 -5.34 7.71
C GLU A 64 3.61 -4.26 8.06
N ARG A 65 4.87 -4.64 8.19
CA ARG A 65 5.98 -3.70 8.41
C ARG A 65 6.06 -2.67 7.28
N LEU A 66 5.98 -3.10 6.02
CA LEU A 66 5.99 -2.21 4.86
C LEU A 66 4.77 -1.27 4.83
N MET A 67 3.57 -1.78 5.17
CA MET A 67 2.37 -0.95 5.29
C MET A 67 2.54 0.15 6.36
N ARG A 68 3.15 -0.16 7.50
CA ARG A 68 3.43 0.83 8.57
C ARG A 68 4.43 1.90 8.13
N VAL A 69 5.49 1.52 7.40
CA VAL A 69 6.45 2.47 6.84
C VAL A 69 5.75 3.39 5.84
N TYR A 70 5.00 2.81 4.90
CA TYR A 70 4.25 3.59 3.91
C TYR A 70 3.23 4.53 4.55
N TRP A 71 2.56 4.12 5.63
CA TRP A 71 1.63 4.97 6.40
C TRP A 71 2.29 6.24 6.95
N ALA A 72 3.55 6.18 7.39
CA ALA A 72 4.27 7.35 7.86
C ALA A 72 4.47 8.41 6.75
N HIS A 73 4.53 7.99 5.49
CA HIS A 73 4.63 8.91 4.35
C HIS A 73 3.28 9.45 3.89
N LYS A 74 2.16 8.80 4.21
CA LYS A 74 0.86 9.23 3.68
C LYS A 74 0.45 10.58 4.28
N THR A 75 -0.09 11.53 3.50
CA THR A 75 -0.53 12.84 4.04
C THR A 75 -1.97 12.85 4.56
N ARG A 76 -2.81 11.88 4.15
CA ARG A 76 -4.19 11.66 4.61
C ARG A 76 -4.46 10.19 4.96
#